data_AF-A0AAF0M676-F1
#
_entry.id   AF-A0AAF0M676-F1
#
_cell.length_a   1.000
_cell.length_b   1.000
_cell.length_c   1.000
_cell.angle_alpha   90.00
_cell.angle_beta   90.00
_cell.angle_gamma   90.00
#
_symmetry.space_group_name_H-M   'P 1'
#
loop_
_entity.id
_entity.type
_entity.pdbx_description
1 polymer ?
#
loop_
_entity_poly.entity_id
_entity_poly.type
_entity_poly.pdbx_seq_one_letter_code
_entity_poly.pdbx_strand_id
1 'polypeptide(L)'
;MLTWSSPRARVAVFVDGCFWHWCEEHAHLPKANAELWRAKLLANRQRDASHDAVLRSEGWAVVRVWEHEDSTIAADLVEAALDRWTRITS
;
A
#
# COMPACT_ATOMS: atom_id res chain seq x y z
N MET A 1 8.40 15.39 -35.03
CA MET A 1 8.73 14.16 -34.27
C MET A 1 7.67 14.01 -33.19
N LEU A 2 6.66 13.17 -33.41
CA LEU A 2 5.61 12.91 -32.42
C LEU A 2 6.07 11.73 -31.58
N THR A 3 6.48 11.97 -30.34
CA THR A 3 6.77 10.89 -29.40
C THR A 3 5.45 10.39 -28.83
N TRP A 4 4.98 9.24 -29.32
CA TRP A 4 3.85 8.54 -28.72
C TRP A 4 4.26 8.03 -27.34
N SER A 5 3.81 8.70 -26.28
CA SER A 5 3.85 8.17 -24.92
C SER A 5 2.47 7.57 -24.63
N SER A 6 2.36 6.25 -24.66
CA SER A 6 1.22 5.58 -24.01
C SER A 6 1.54 5.59 -22.52
N PRO A 7 0.80 6.33 -21.68
CA PRO A 7 1.09 6.31 -20.25
C PRO A 7 0.86 4.89 -19.76
N ARG A 8 1.80 4.32 -18.99
CA ARG A 8 1.55 3.05 -18.29
C ARG A 8 0.66 3.32 -17.09
N ALA A 9 -0.18 2.34 -16.73
CA ALA A 9 -0.96 2.41 -15.51
C ALA A 9 -0.06 2.66 -14.29
N ARG A 10 -0.41 3.67 -13.49
CA ARG A 10 0.29 4.03 -12.25
C ARG A 10 -0.43 3.42 -11.07
N VAL A 11 -0.15 2.14 -10.80
CA VAL A 11 -0.68 1.41 -9.63
C VAL A 11 0.49 0.89 -8.81
N ALA A 12 0.52 1.23 -7.53
CA ALA A 12 1.45 0.70 -6.54
C ALA A 12 0.68 -0.24 -5.60
N VAL A 13 1.19 -1.45 -5.41
CA VAL A 13 0.56 -2.48 -4.59
C VAL A 13 1.48 -2.82 -3.43
N PHE A 14 0.96 -2.78 -2.22
CA PHE A 14 1.65 -3.15 -1.00
C PHE A 14 0.95 -4.32 -0.32
N VAL A 15 1.74 -5.29 0.15
CA VAL A 15 1.26 -6.38 1.00
C VAL A 15 1.81 -6.13 2.40
N ASP A 16 0.92 -5.76 3.32
CA ASP A 16 1.25 -5.34 4.67
C ASP A 16 1.28 -6.53 5.61
N GLY A 17 2.47 -6.82 6.13
CA GLY A 17 2.63 -7.78 7.21
C GLY A 17 1.96 -7.30 8.50
N CYS A 18 1.15 -8.15 9.13
CA CYS A 18 0.32 -7.79 10.28
C CYS A 18 1.13 -7.23 11.43
N PHE A 19 2.27 -7.86 11.70
CA PHE A 19 3.17 -7.44 12.76
C PHE A 19 3.84 -6.11 12.43
N TRP A 20 4.41 -5.98 11.23
CA TRP A 20 5.25 -4.84 10.86
C TRP A 20 4.49 -3.54 10.68
N HIS A 21 3.22 -3.62 10.28
CA HIS A 21 2.39 -2.47 9.93
C HIS A 21 1.24 -2.24 10.92
N TRP A 22 1.22 -2.95 12.06
CA TRP A 22 0.22 -2.82 13.12
C TRP A 22 -1.22 -3.08 12.63
N CYS A 23 -1.48 -4.32 12.22
CA CYS A 23 -2.84 -4.78 11.87
C CYS A 23 -3.79 -4.71 13.07
N GLU A 24 -4.99 -4.16 12.89
CA GLU A 24 -5.96 -4.01 13.98
C GLU A 24 -6.46 -5.36 14.52
N GLU A 25 -6.43 -6.42 13.72
CA GLU A 25 -6.89 -7.77 14.09
C GLU A 25 -5.82 -8.62 14.76
N HIS A 26 -4.57 -8.49 14.30
CA HIS A 26 -3.48 -9.42 14.65
C HIS A 26 -2.30 -8.75 15.37
N ALA A 27 -2.29 -7.42 15.53
CA ALA A 27 -1.20 -6.72 16.18
C ALA A 27 -1.05 -7.18 17.64
N HIS A 28 0.17 -7.58 17.98
CA HIS A 28 0.57 -7.84 19.34
C HIS A 28 1.96 -7.25 19.57
N LEU A 29 2.16 -6.66 20.74
CA LEU A 29 3.46 -6.10 21.12
C LEU A 29 4.28 -7.17 21.84
N PRO A 30 5.52 -7.47 21.40
CA PRO A 30 6.41 -8.38 22.12
C PRO A 30 6.69 -7.85 23.53
N LYS A 31 6.66 -8.73 24.53
CA LYS A 31 6.94 -8.37 25.94
C LYS A 31 8.40 -7.94 26.15
N ALA A 32 9.34 -8.63 25.48
CA ALA A 32 10.74 -8.27 25.50
C ALA A 32 10.97 -7.04 24.61
N ASN A 33 11.71 -6.04 25.11
CA ASN A 33 12.03 -4.81 24.38
C ASN A 33 10.78 -4.03 23.89
N ALA A 34 9.69 -4.05 24.67
CA ALA A 34 8.40 -3.50 24.28
C ALA A 34 8.48 -2.04 23.79
N GLU A 35 9.24 -1.18 24.47
CA GLU A 35 9.41 0.23 24.07
C GLU A 35 10.11 0.37 22.71
N LEU A 36 11.16 -0.43 22.47
CA LEU A 36 11.87 -0.43 21.19
C LEU A 36 10.96 -0.91 20.05
N TRP A 37 10.18 -1.96 20.31
CA TRP A 37 9.20 -2.45 19.33
C TRP A 37 8.10 -1.43 19.07
N ARG A 38 7.55 -0.81 20.12
CA ARG A 38 6.52 0.23 19.97
C ARG A 38 7.03 1.40 19.13
N ALA A 39 8.23 1.90 19.44
CA ALA A 39 8.85 2.99 18.67
C ALA A 39 9.08 2.58 17.20
N LYS A 40 9.57 1.37 16.95
CA LYS A 40 9.79 0.86 15.59
C LYS A 40 8.49 0.73 14.79
N LEU A 41 7.44 0.18 15.40
CA LEU A 41 6.16 -0.04 14.73
C LEU A 41 5.44 1.29 14.45
N LEU A 42 5.50 2.25 15.37
CA LEU A 42 5.00 3.61 15.14
C LEU A 42 5.77 4.30 13.99
N ALA A 43 7.09 4.15 13.95
CA ALA A 43 7.91 4.69 12.86
C ALA A 43 7.62 4.02 11.51
N ASN A 44 7.26 2.73 11.49
CA ASN A 44 6.78 2.07 10.27
C ASN A 44 5.48 2.71 9.78
N ARG A 45 4.46 2.82 10.65
CA ARG A 45 3.16 3.42 10.31
C ARG A 45 3.29 4.87 9.81
N GLN A 46 4.17 5.65 10.43
CA GLN A 46 4.48 7.02 9.97
C GLN A 46 5.08 7.01 8.56
N ARG A 47 6.00 6.08 8.27
CA ARG A 47 6.60 5.96 6.94
C ARG A 47 5.59 5.49 5.89
N ASP A 48 4.70 4.55 6.24
CA ASP A 48 3.62 4.11 5.36
C ASP A 48 2.73 5.30 4.94
N ALA A 49 2.29 6.11 5.91
CA ALA A 49 1.49 7.30 5.63
C ALA A 49 2.22 8.31 4.72
N SER A 50 3.52 8.51 4.94
CA SER A 50 4.34 9.39 4.10
C SER A 50 4.49 8.85 2.68
N HIS A 51 4.74 7.55 2.51
CA HIS A 51 4.86 6.92 1.20
C HIS A 51 3.53 6.99 0.43
N ASP A 52 2.42 6.68 1.10
CA ASP A 52 1.07 6.81 0.55
C ASP A 52 0.80 8.23 0.05
N ALA A 53 1.15 9.25 0.84
CA ALA A 53 0.96 10.64 0.48
C ALA A 53 1.79 11.04 -0.75
N VAL A 54 3.07 10.66 -0.79
CA VAL A 54 3.96 10.94 -1.93
C VAL A 54 3.44 10.27 -3.20
N LEU A 55 3.16 8.97 -3.16
CA LEU A 55 2.67 8.22 -4.32
C LEU A 55 1.35 8.80 -4.85
N ARG A 56 0.40 9.10 -3.96
CA ARG A 56 -0.87 9.73 -4.37
C ARG A 56 -0.64 11.11 -4.99
N SER A 57 0.28 11.91 -4.46
CA SER A 57 0.60 13.24 -5.01
C SER A 57 1.24 13.17 -6.41
N GLU A 58 1.93 12.08 -6.72
CA GLU A 58 2.51 11.79 -8.04
C GLU A 58 1.52 11.10 -9.00
N GLY A 59 0.26 10.96 -8.59
CA GLY A 59 -0.81 10.39 -9.41
C GLY A 59 -0.84 8.86 -9.44
N TRP A 60 -0.20 8.18 -8.48
CA TRP A 60 -0.34 6.73 -8.33
C TRP A 60 -1.63 6.37 -7.60
N ALA A 61 -2.31 5.33 -8.09
CA ALA A 61 -3.26 4.59 -7.27
C ALA A 61 -2.47 3.70 -6.30
N VAL A 62 -2.73 3.84 -5.00
CA VAL A 62 -2.10 3.02 -3.96
C VAL A 62 -3.12 1.99 -3.49
N VAL A 63 -2.81 0.72 -3.69
CA VAL A 63 -3.56 -0.43 -3.18
C VAL A 63 -2.75 -1.08 -2.06
N ARG A 64 -3.36 -1.25 -0.90
CA ARG A 64 -2.75 -1.97 0.24
C ARG A 64 -3.67 -3.10 0.63
N VAL A 65 -3.09 -4.27 0.85
CA VAL A 65 -3.75 -5.47 1.35
C VAL A 65 -2.95 -6.06 2.48
N TRP A 66 -3.61 -6.68 3.44
CA TRP A 66 -2.93 -7.34 4.54
C TRP A 66 -2.46 -8.73 4.15
N GLU A 67 -1.36 -9.20 4.75
CA GLU A 67 -0.84 -10.56 4.52
C GLU A 67 -1.83 -11.67 4.90
N HIS A 68 -2.81 -11.37 5.75
CA HIS A 68 -3.82 -12.32 6.20
C HIS A 68 -5.08 -12.33 5.32
N GLU A 69 -5.20 -11.41 4.35
CA GLU A 69 -6.31 -11.40 3.41
C GLU A 69 -6.09 -12.44 2.32
N ASP A 70 -7.19 -12.97 1.77
CA ASP A 70 -7.12 -13.85 0.61
C ASP A 70 -6.53 -13.10 -0.59
N SER A 71 -5.63 -13.74 -1.32
CA SER A 71 -5.04 -13.20 -2.53
C SER A 71 -6.05 -12.74 -3.59
N THR A 72 -7.27 -13.29 -3.61
CA THR A 72 -8.33 -12.83 -4.51
C THR A 72 -8.75 -11.39 -4.19
N ILE A 73 -8.76 -10.98 -2.92
CA ILE A 73 -9.06 -9.60 -2.51
C ILE A 73 -8.01 -8.66 -3.12
N ALA A 74 -6.74 -9.05 -3.06
CA ALA A 74 -5.67 -8.27 -3.68
C ALA A 74 -5.82 -8.16 -5.20
N ALA A 75 -6.16 -9.25 -5.87
CA ALA A 75 -6.41 -9.25 -7.31
C ALA A 75 -7.57 -8.30 -7.67
N ASP A 76 -8.72 -8.42 -7.00
CA ASP A 76 -9.92 -7.62 -7.25
C ASP A 76 -9.65 -6.12 -7.08
N LEU A 77 -8.92 -5.73 -6.02
CA LEU A 77 -8.57 -4.33 -5.77
C LEU A 77 -7.61 -3.77 -6.83
N VAL A 78 -6.67 -4.59 -7.30
CA VAL A 78 -5.73 -4.19 -8.36
C VAL A 78 -6.47 -4.04 -9.69
N GLU A 79 -7.34 -4.97 -10.06
CA GLU A 79 -8.18 -4.88 -11.25
C GLU A 79 -9.03 -3.61 -11.24
N ALA A 80 -9.72 -3.33 -10.12
CA ALA A 80 -10.51 -2.12 -9.96
C ALA A 80 -9.67 -0.83 -10.10
N ALA A 81 -8.42 -0.83 -9.59
CA ALA A 81 -7.51 0.30 -9.73
C ALA A 81 -7.06 0.51 -11.18
N LEU A 82 -6.80 -0.57 -11.91
CA LEU A 82 -6.46 -0.54 -13.34
C LEU A 82 -7.63 -0.04 -14.19
N ASP A 83 -8.86 -0.50 -13.94
CA ASP A 83 -10.06 -0.05 -14.63
C ASP A 83 -10.33 1.45 -14.42
N ARG A 84 -10.14 1.94 -13.19
CA ARG A 84 -10.22 3.37 -12.90
C ARG A 84 -9.20 4.16 -13.72
N TRP A 85 -7.96 3.68 -13.79
CA TRP A 85 -6.89 4.34 -14.54
C TRP A 85 -7.23 4.41 -16.03
N THR A 86 -7.66 3.30 -16.62
CA THR A 86 -8.02 3.23 -18.04
C THR A 86 -9.09 4.27 -18.38
N ARG A 87 -10.14 4.40 -17.56
CA ARG A 87 -11.20 5.41 -17.75
C ARG A 87 -10.73 6.87 -17.68
N ILE A 88 -9.70 7.17 -16.90
CA ILE A 88 -9.17 8.54 -16.75
C ILE A 88 -8.29 8.92 -17.95
N THR A 89 -7.63 7.95 -18.58
CA THR A 89 -6.71 8.17 -19.70
C THR A 89 -7.31 7.86 -21.08
N SER A 90 -8.58 7.43 -21.13
CA SER A 90 -9.35 7.20 -22.36
C SER A 90 -9.86 8.49 -22.98
#